data_AF-A0A2V8IMV8-F1
#
_entry.id   AF-A0A2V8IMV8-F1
#
_cell.length_a   1.000
_cell.length_b   1.000
_cell.length_c   1.000
_cell.angle_alpha   90.00
_cell.angle_beta   90.00
_cell.angle_gamma   90.00
#
_symmetry.space_group_name_H-M   'P 1'
#
loop_
_entity.id
_entity.type
_entity.pdbx_description
1 polymer ?
#
loop_
_entity_poly.entity_id
_entity_poly.type
_entity_poly.pdbx_seq_one_letter_code
_entity_poly.pdbx_strand_id
1 'polypeptide(L)'
;MRALLLVTGVLFAFWQASTEYVLVKPGSKEYHRPGCDVVRDAKDVVAMTRAEAESRGLKPHAACDPDKAPSAKSGAPAVQYVFVELGDKRYHRATCPKLGKSHERITLAAAAEKKYWPCPVCKPPIRKRAA
;
A
#
# COMPACT_ATOMS: atom_id res chain seq x y z
N MET A 1 27.01 35.43 43.63
CA MET A 1 25.81 34.60 43.41
C MET A 1 25.23 34.97 42.04
N ARG A 2 25.58 34.25 40.97
CA ARG A 2 25.03 34.47 39.62
C ARG A 2 24.03 33.37 39.34
N ALA A 3 22.80 33.79 39.14
CA ALA A 3 21.63 32.96 38.99
C ALA A 3 21.73 32.02 37.77
N LEU A 4 21.41 30.76 38.04
CA LEU A 4 21.23 29.68 37.09
C LEU A 4 19.94 29.96 36.29
N LEU A 5 20.05 30.45 35.05
CA LEU A 5 18.93 30.49 34.12
C LEU A 5 18.76 29.08 33.54
N LEU A 6 17.83 28.35 34.13
CA LEU A 6 17.24 27.13 33.59
C LEU A 6 16.55 27.49 32.26
N VAL A 7 17.18 27.13 31.14
CA VAL A 7 16.50 27.07 29.84
C VAL A 7 15.58 25.87 29.91
N THR A 8 14.36 26.12 30.37
CA THR A 8 13.26 25.17 30.43
C THR A 8 13.02 24.62 29.04
N GLY A 9 13.20 23.30 28.93
CA GLY A 9 12.96 22.55 27.71
C GLY A 9 11.56 22.77 27.19
N VAL A 10 11.46 23.38 26.02
CA VAL A 10 10.35 23.08 25.11
C VAL A 10 10.82 21.87 24.32
N LEU A 11 10.58 20.70 24.91
CA LEU A 11 10.41 19.46 24.19
C LEU A 11 9.43 19.76 23.05
N PHE A 12 9.95 19.92 21.83
CA PHE A 12 9.19 19.87 20.60
C PHE A 12 8.55 18.48 20.54
N ALA A 13 7.42 18.33 21.23
CA ALA A 13 6.47 17.27 20.97
C ALA A 13 5.90 17.56 19.58
N PHE A 14 6.66 17.15 18.56
CA PHE A 14 6.15 16.96 17.21
C PHE A 14 5.06 15.91 17.33
N TRP A 15 3.86 16.39 17.63
CA TRP A 15 2.64 15.62 17.57
C TRP A 15 2.47 15.30 16.09
N GLN A 16 2.83 14.08 15.71
CA GLN A 16 2.68 13.57 14.35
C GLN A 16 1.18 13.53 14.07
N ALA A 17 0.62 14.64 13.57
CA ALA A 17 -0.71 14.67 13.01
C ALA A 17 -0.73 13.60 11.92
N SER A 18 -1.55 12.57 12.11
CA SER A 18 -1.65 11.49 11.14
C SER A 18 -2.25 12.04 9.85
N THR A 19 -1.38 12.31 8.87
CA THR A 19 -1.73 12.84 7.55
C THR A 19 -2.41 11.81 6.65
N GLU A 20 -2.68 10.62 7.17
CA GLU A 20 -3.41 9.58 6.47
C GLU A 20 -4.85 10.02 6.22
N TYR A 21 -5.28 9.92 4.96
CA TYR A 21 -6.66 10.19 4.57
C TYR A 21 -7.55 8.98 4.85
N VAL A 22 -8.71 9.24 5.43
CA VAL A 22 -9.76 8.27 5.74
C VAL A 22 -11.08 8.68 5.08
N LEU A 23 -11.96 7.71 4.87
CA LEU A 23 -13.29 7.88 4.28
C LEU A 23 -14.37 7.72 5.34
N VAL A 24 -15.32 8.65 5.39
CA VAL A 24 -16.43 8.65 6.35
C VAL A 24 -17.74 8.66 5.60
N LYS A 25 -18.66 7.75 5.94
CA LYS A 25 -20.04 7.81 5.42
C LYS A 25 -20.83 8.85 6.22
N PRO A 26 -21.57 9.77 5.58
CA PRO A 26 -22.45 10.71 6.28
C PRO A 26 -23.38 10.00 7.26
N GLY A 27 -23.48 10.51 8.49
CA GLY A 27 -24.29 9.93 9.57
C GLY A 27 -23.68 8.73 10.29
N SER A 28 -22.53 8.20 9.84
CA SER A 28 -21.81 7.15 10.57
C SER A 28 -20.87 7.73 11.64
N LYS A 29 -20.61 6.96 12.70
CA LYS A 29 -19.63 7.28 13.75
C LYS A 29 -18.27 6.61 13.50
N GLU A 30 -18.08 6.11 12.29
CA GLU A 30 -16.92 5.31 11.92
C GLU A 30 -16.20 5.92 10.72
N TYR A 31 -14.87 5.86 10.74
CA TYR A 31 -14.04 6.12 9.57
C TYR A 31 -13.46 4.82 9.03
N HIS A 32 -13.23 4.80 7.72
CA HIS A 32 -12.74 3.66 6.97
C HIS A 32 -11.48 4.01 6.19
N ARG A 33 -10.63 3.02 5.93
CA ARG A 33 -9.48 3.18 5.04
C ARG A 33 -9.93 3.19 3.57
N PRO A 34 -9.22 3.88 2.66
CA PRO A 34 -9.46 3.75 1.22
C PRO A 34 -9.40 2.27 0.79
N GLY A 35 -10.43 1.81 0.08
CA GLY A 35 -10.53 0.43 -0.41
C GLY A 35 -11.17 -0.57 0.56
N CYS A 36 -11.61 -0.15 1.76
CA CYS A 36 -12.45 -0.99 2.61
C CYS A 36 -13.76 -1.34 1.91
N ASP A 37 -14.16 -2.61 1.92
CA ASP A 37 -15.35 -3.12 1.21
C ASP A 37 -16.64 -2.36 1.55
N VAL A 38 -16.73 -1.82 2.76
CA VAL A 38 -17.88 -1.05 3.26
C VAL A 38 -18.03 0.32 2.57
N VAL A 39 -16.94 0.90 2.08
CA VAL A 39 -16.89 2.24 1.46
C VAL A 39 -16.42 2.22 0.01
N ARG A 40 -15.89 1.09 -0.48
CA ARG A 40 -15.28 1.00 -1.81
C ARG A 40 -16.24 1.39 -2.94
N ASP A 41 -17.50 0.99 -2.81
CA ASP A 41 -18.55 1.20 -3.82
C ASP A 41 -19.55 2.30 -3.40
N ALA A 42 -19.29 2.99 -2.26
CA ALA A 42 -20.16 4.05 -1.75
C ALA A 42 -19.93 5.36 -2.51
N LYS A 43 -21.00 5.99 -2.97
CA LYS A 43 -20.96 7.27 -3.70
C LYS A 43 -20.84 8.48 -2.77
N ASP A 44 -21.36 8.36 -1.56
CA ASP A 44 -21.46 9.44 -0.58
C ASP A 44 -20.46 9.21 0.56
N VAL A 45 -19.18 9.43 0.28
CA VAL A 45 -18.13 9.39 1.32
C VAL A 45 -17.39 10.72 1.37
N VAL A 46 -17.07 11.15 2.58
CA VAL A 46 -16.25 12.34 2.84
C VAL A 46 -14.84 11.89 3.15
N ALA A 47 -13.87 12.40 2.40
CA ALA A 47 -12.46 12.20 2.68
C ALA A 47 -11.94 13.29 3.63
N MET A 48 -11.25 12.91 4.70
CA MET A 48 -10.58 13.83 5.63
C MET A 48 -9.34 13.18 6.25
N THR A 49 -8.53 13.92 6.99
CA THR A 49 -7.40 13.32 7.72
C THR A 49 -7.90 12.47 8.88
N ARG A 50 -7.15 11.42 9.22
CA ARG A 50 -7.46 10.56 10.37
C ARG A 50 -7.51 11.37 11.66
N ALA A 51 -6.54 12.26 11.86
CA ALA A 51 -6.52 13.15 13.02
C ALA A 51 -7.79 14.00 13.13
N GLU A 52 -8.32 14.49 12.00
CA GLU A 52 -9.56 15.26 11.99
C GLU A 52 -10.79 14.38 12.27
N ALA A 53 -10.84 13.16 11.73
CA ALA A 53 -11.91 12.19 12.04
C ALA A 53 -11.94 11.84 13.53
N GLU A 54 -10.78 11.57 14.13
CA GLU A 54 -10.62 11.30 15.57
C GLU A 54 -11.02 12.52 16.42
N SER A 55 -10.62 13.73 16.01
CA SER A 55 -11.02 14.98 16.67
C SER A 55 -12.53 15.22 16.59
N ARG A 56 -13.21 14.68 15.56
CA ARG A 56 -14.67 14.67 15.44
C ARG A 56 -15.35 13.54 16.24
N GLY A 57 -14.58 12.77 17.01
CA GLY A 57 -15.08 11.65 17.81
C GLY A 57 -15.46 10.41 17.01
N LEU A 58 -15.04 10.34 15.74
CA LEU A 58 -15.22 9.15 14.91
C LEU A 58 -14.20 8.08 15.33
N LYS A 59 -14.62 6.81 15.28
CA LYS A 59 -13.77 5.67 15.60
C LYS A 59 -13.39 4.90 14.33
N PRO A 60 -12.27 4.18 14.31
CA PRO A 60 -12.01 3.30 13.17
C PRO A 60 -13.07 2.21 13.13
N HIS A 61 -13.56 1.92 11.93
CA HIS A 61 -14.20 0.63 11.65
C HIS A 61 -13.23 -0.50 12.06
N ALA A 62 -13.73 -1.58 12.69
CA ALA A 62 -12.90 -2.61 13.30
C ALA A 62 -11.81 -3.20 12.38
N ALA A 63 -12.10 -3.41 11.09
CA ALA A 63 -11.11 -3.92 10.13
C ALA A 63 -10.20 -2.82 9.53
N CYS A 64 -10.48 -1.55 9.82
CA CYS A 64 -9.70 -0.38 9.40
C CYS A 64 -8.88 0.23 10.54
N ASP A 65 -8.98 -0.31 11.76
CA ASP A 65 -8.23 0.12 12.93
C ASP A 65 -6.75 -0.25 12.78
N PRO A 66 -5.83 0.72 12.68
CA PRO A 66 -4.40 0.45 12.51
C PRO A 66 -3.77 -0.21 13.74
N ASP A 67 -4.36 -0.06 14.93
CA ASP A 67 -3.86 -0.63 16.17
C ASP A 67 -4.37 -2.06 16.39
N LYS A 68 -5.43 -2.46 15.69
CA LYS A 68 -6.05 -3.80 15.79
C LYS A 68 -5.88 -4.68 14.56
N ALA A 69 -5.55 -4.10 13.41
CA ALA A 69 -5.28 -4.85 12.20
C ALA A 69 -3.79 -5.20 12.09
N PRO A 70 -3.41 -6.42 11.67
CA PRO A 70 -2.08 -6.64 11.10
C PRO A 70 -2.01 -5.84 9.80
N SER A 71 -1.49 -4.60 9.87
CA SER A 71 -1.22 -3.67 8.76
C SER A 71 -1.92 -4.06 7.45
N ALA A 72 -3.22 -3.79 7.37
CA ALA A 72 -4.00 -4.03 6.17
C ALA A 72 -3.46 -3.12 5.06
N LYS A 73 -2.49 -3.66 4.31
CA LYS A 73 -1.75 -3.08 3.19
C LYS A 73 -2.21 -1.68 2.82
N SER A 74 -1.43 -0.68 3.27
CA SER A 74 -1.36 0.61 2.59
C SER A 74 -1.33 0.35 1.10
N GLY A 75 -2.08 1.13 0.32
CA GLY A 75 -2.30 0.98 -1.12
C GLY A 75 -1.06 1.06 -2.02
N ALA A 76 0.06 0.47 -1.62
CA ALA A 76 1.08 0.02 -2.53
C ALA A 76 0.45 -1.04 -3.44
N PRO A 77 0.59 -0.91 -4.77
CA PRO A 77 0.11 -1.92 -5.69
C PRO A 77 0.72 -3.25 -5.29
N ALA A 78 -0.09 -4.31 -5.22
CA ALA A 78 0.40 -5.65 -4.96
C ALA A 78 1.47 -5.98 -6.02
N VAL A 79 2.74 -5.92 -5.61
CA VAL A 79 3.87 -6.13 -6.51
C VAL A 79 3.84 -7.59 -6.91
N GLN A 80 3.39 -7.86 -8.15
CA GLN A 80 3.40 -9.21 -8.70
C GLN A 80 4.80 -9.52 -9.22
N TYR A 81 5.33 -10.65 -8.78
CA TYR A 81 6.64 -11.14 -9.19
C TYR A 81 6.50 -12.23 -10.27
N VAL A 82 7.42 -12.20 -11.22
CA VAL A 82 7.59 -13.18 -12.29
C VAL A 82 9.07 -13.56 -12.41
N PHE A 83 9.37 -14.60 -13.17
CA PHE A 83 10.72 -15.14 -13.29
C PHE A 83 11.21 -15.01 -14.73
N VAL A 84 12.45 -14.59 -14.91
CA VAL A 84 13.13 -14.48 -16.22
C VAL A 84 14.43 -15.27 -16.19
N GLU A 85 14.87 -15.79 -17.32
CA GLU A 85 16.14 -16.50 -17.43
C GLU A 85 17.12 -15.70 -18.29
N LEU A 86 18.42 -15.86 -18.03
CA LEU A 86 19.44 -15.13 -18.78
C LEU A 86 19.50 -15.68 -20.21
N GLY A 87 19.08 -14.87 -21.19
CA GLY A 87 19.09 -15.24 -22.61
C GLY A 87 17.71 -15.57 -23.19
N ASP A 88 16.67 -15.74 -22.36
CA ASP A 88 15.31 -15.88 -22.84
C ASP A 88 14.59 -14.52 -22.83
N LYS A 89 13.94 -14.15 -23.94
CA LYS A 89 13.13 -12.90 -24.00
C LYS A 89 11.74 -13.13 -23.42
N ARG A 90 11.61 -14.03 -22.43
CA ARG A 90 10.33 -14.44 -21.87
C ARG A 90 10.33 -14.36 -20.35
N TYR A 91 9.16 -14.14 -19.79
CA TYR A 91 8.93 -14.30 -18.36
C TYR A 91 7.97 -15.45 -18.10
N HIS A 92 8.11 -16.05 -16.93
CA HIS A 92 7.47 -17.30 -16.53
C HIS A 92 6.84 -17.19 -15.14
N ARG A 93 5.98 -18.17 -14.83
CA ARG A 93 5.61 -18.51 -13.45
C ARG A 93 6.73 -19.34 -12.82
N ALA A 94 6.82 -19.33 -11.49
CA ALA A 94 7.75 -20.18 -10.74
C ALA A 94 7.63 -21.67 -11.08
N THR A 95 6.42 -22.11 -11.45
CA THR A 95 6.07 -23.51 -11.73
C THR A 95 6.17 -23.88 -13.21
N CYS A 96 6.75 -23.02 -14.06
CA CYS A 96 6.87 -23.32 -15.48
C CYS A 96 7.84 -24.49 -15.70
N PRO A 97 7.44 -25.54 -16.45
CA PRO A 97 8.30 -26.70 -16.73
C PRO A 97 9.49 -26.35 -17.65
N LYS A 98 9.47 -25.17 -18.26
CA LYS A 98 10.54 -24.65 -19.11
C LYS A 98 11.42 -23.62 -18.41
N LEU A 99 11.19 -23.34 -17.12
CA LEU A 99 12.03 -22.45 -16.33
C LEU A 99 13.28 -23.22 -15.90
N GLY A 100 14.46 -22.73 -16.29
CA GLY A 100 15.72 -23.30 -15.89
C GLY A 100 16.06 -23.03 -14.43
N LYS A 101 17.19 -23.60 -14.01
CA LYS A 101 17.70 -23.49 -12.63
C LYS A 101 18.26 -22.11 -12.31
N SER A 102 18.69 -21.38 -13.33
CA SER A 102 19.28 -20.05 -13.22
C SER A 102 18.28 -18.99 -13.68
N HIS A 103 17.39 -18.59 -12.77
CA HIS A 103 16.38 -17.58 -13.07
C HIS A 103 16.45 -16.42 -12.08
N GLU A 104 16.06 -15.23 -12.53
CA GLU A 104 15.94 -14.03 -11.73
C GLU A 104 14.46 -13.74 -11.46
N ARG A 105 14.14 -13.38 -10.21
CA ARG A 105 12.81 -12.91 -9.83
C ARG A 105 12.74 -11.40 -10.04
N ILE A 106 11.86 -10.97 -10.94
CA ILE A 106 11.61 -9.56 -11.23
C ILE A 106 10.13 -9.21 -11.02
N THR A 107 9.80 -7.92 -11.02
CA THR A 107 8.40 -7.48 -10.96
C THR A 107 7.76 -7.55 -12.35
N LEU A 108 6.43 -7.73 -12.41
CA LEU A 108 5.68 -7.72 -13.67
C LEU A 108 5.82 -6.38 -14.41
N ALA A 109 5.97 -5.28 -13.66
CA ALA A 109 6.28 -3.96 -14.20
C ALA A 109 7.67 -3.93 -14.85
N ALA A 110 8.71 -4.41 -14.16
CA ALA A 110 10.06 -4.52 -14.74
C ALA A 110 10.08 -5.41 -15.99
N ALA A 111 9.25 -6.45 -16.03
CA ALA A 111 9.09 -7.29 -17.22
C ALA A 111 8.51 -6.51 -18.42
N ALA A 112 7.62 -5.56 -18.18
CA ALA A 112 7.08 -4.66 -19.20
C ALA A 112 8.14 -3.69 -19.73
N GLU A 113 8.86 -3.01 -18.84
CA GLU A 113 9.95 -2.08 -19.19
C GLU A 113 11.04 -2.77 -20.03
N LYS A 114 11.45 -3.98 -19.61
CA LYS A 114 12.45 -4.78 -20.32
C LYS A 114 11.89 -5.53 -21.54
N LYS A 115 10.60 -5.35 -21.85
CA LYS A 115 9.90 -5.94 -23.01
C LYS A 115 9.97 -7.47 -23.09
N TYR A 116 10.00 -8.15 -21.94
CA TYR A 116 9.88 -9.60 -21.89
C TYR A 116 8.48 -10.06 -22.32
N TRP A 117 8.40 -11.13 -23.10
CA TRP A 117 7.14 -11.70 -23.57
C TRP A 117 6.59 -12.75 -22.60
N PRO A 118 5.27 -12.85 -22.40
CA PRO A 118 4.71 -13.92 -21.58
C PRO A 118 5.06 -15.27 -22.20
N CYS A 119 5.52 -16.21 -21.39
CA CYS A 119 5.74 -17.57 -21.87
C CYS A 119 4.42 -18.21 -22.33
N PRO A 120 4.32 -18.72 -23.57
CA PRO A 120 3.09 -19.31 -24.09
C PRO A 120 2.73 -20.64 -23.40
N VAL A 121 3.73 -21.30 -22.77
CA VAL A 121 3.55 -22.58 -22.09
C VAL A 121 2.89 -22.40 -20.72
N CYS A 122 3.46 -21.55 -19.86
CA CYS A 122 2.95 -21.38 -18.50
C CYS A 122 1.91 -20.25 -18.35
N LYS A 123 1.62 -19.52 -19.44
CA LYS A 123 0.60 -18.45 -19.51
C LYS A 123 0.63 -17.57 -18.24
N PRO A 124 1.76 -16.88 -17.96
CA PRO A 124 1.89 -16.02 -16.79
C PRO A 124 0.95 -14.81 -16.89
N PRO A 125 0.73 -14.05 -15.79
CA PRO A 125 -0.06 -12.83 -15.83
C PRO A 125 0.37 -11.89 -16.96
N ILE A 126 -0.60 -11.31 -17.67
CA ILE A 126 -0.31 -10.39 -18.77
C ILE A 126 0.17 -9.07 -18.20
N ARG A 127 1.39 -8.68 -18.58
CA ARG A 127 1.93 -7.36 -18.25
C ARG A 127 1.10 -6.27 -18.92
N LYS A 128 0.89 -5.15 -18.24
CA LYS A 128 0.46 -3.92 -18.92
C LYS A 128 1.60 -3.47 -19.83
N ARG A 129 1.29 -3.01 -21.05
CA ARG A 129 2.31 -2.49 -21.95
C ARG A 129 2.88 -1.21 -21.31
N ALA A 130 4.20 -1.11 -21.21
CA ALA A 130 4.85 0.16 -20.86
C ALA A 130 4.44 1.20 -21.91
N ALA A 131 4.04 2.39 -21.44
CA ALA A 131 3.58 3.49 -22.31
C ALA A 131 4.70 3.96 -23.24
#